data_AF-A0A7C1UJV9-F1
#
_entry.id   AF-A0A7C1UJV9-F1
#
_cell.length_a   1.000
_cell.length_b   1.000
_cell.length_c   1.000
_cell.angle_alpha   90.00
_cell.angle_beta   90.00
_cell.angle_gamma   90.00
#
_symmetry.space_group_name_H-M   'P 1'
#
loop_
_entity.id
_entity.type
_entity.pdbx_description
1 polymer ?
#
loop_
_entity_poly.entity_id
_entity_poly.type
_entity_poly.pdbx_seq_one_letter_code
_entity_poly.pdbx_strand_id
1 'polypeptide(L)'
;MAKIRIETINPVVLSPPNRGRYFITGIPIQWFRFGTGIVLLAFVALLGGCAKLGPAMMKAGRGAYNITIQATNDEQLLLNLVRLRYRDTPMFLEVSSVNTRFTLNSSLSASGSFPEGSDTYGIGGQLGYSDQPTVTYTPLQGENFVQRLLAPVDLDTVLLMYHSGWSIERVLRLAVQRLNGIENAPSASGPTPARAPRYRDFLRAAKLLRTLQRSDALRLGTVQEGDESFVAVQIAPHSLDHPEVQELMGILGLEPGRAFYEMRMAVNGGTGGRFIAVNTRSLLGTMFFLSQSVMVPKTDEELRRVTTTLDDNGRPFDWRRVTGGLFVVHSQKQQPANAAVSVYYRGHWFYIDDSDLDSKSTFSLLSQLFALQAGKTKSVAPLLTLPVGGG
;
A
#
# COMPACT_ATOMS: atom_id res chain seq x y z
N MET A 1 39.62 31.16 43.33
CA MET A 1 39.59 31.17 44.81
C MET A 1 38.55 30.12 45.21
N ALA A 2 38.75 29.06 45.98
CA ALA A 2 39.80 28.53 46.86
C ALA A 2 39.73 26.97 46.77
N LYS A 3 40.81 26.20 46.61
CA LYS A 3 41.82 25.70 47.57
C LYS A 3 41.30 24.79 48.72
N ILE A 4 41.74 23.51 48.65
CA ILE A 4 42.24 22.62 49.73
C ILE A 4 41.13 21.90 50.55
N ARG A 5 41.17 20.59 50.89
CA ARG A 5 42.25 19.81 51.53
C ARG A 5 42.08 18.29 51.39
N ILE A 6 43.22 17.61 51.36
CA ILE A 6 43.43 16.16 51.46
C ILE A 6 43.61 15.80 52.94
N GLU A 7 42.99 14.71 53.41
CA GLU A 7 43.33 14.01 54.67
C GLU A 7 43.78 12.58 54.34
N THR A 8 45.09 12.32 54.42
CA THR A 8 45.84 11.59 55.48
C THR A 8 45.61 10.07 55.54
N ILE A 9 46.67 9.37 55.14
CA ILE A 9 46.92 7.93 55.24
C ILE A 9 47.40 7.59 56.67
N ASN A 10 47.00 6.43 57.20
CA ASN A 10 47.70 5.76 58.30
C ASN A 10 48.47 4.51 57.80
N PRO A 11 49.62 4.19 58.41
CA PRO A 11 50.65 3.37 57.79
C PRO A 11 50.56 1.89 58.21
N VAL A 12 50.98 0.99 57.33
CA VAL A 12 51.38 -0.38 57.71
C VAL A 12 52.87 -0.52 57.40
N VAL A 13 53.65 -0.65 58.46
CA VAL A 13 55.05 -1.06 58.47
C VAL A 13 55.08 -2.58 58.58
N LEU A 14 55.94 -3.26 57.81
CA LEU A 14 56.83 -4.38 58.24
C LEU A 14 57.52 -5.07 57.03
N SER A 15 58.73 -4.56 56.75
CA SER A 15 60.00 -5.30 56.62
C SER A 15 60.36 -6.21 55.40
N PRO A 16 61.64 -6.14 54.92
CA PRO A 16 62.23 -6.89 53.78
C PRO A 16 62.85 -8.25 54.26
N PRO A 17 63.47 -9.17 53.46
CA PRO A 17 64.36 -8.98 52.29
C PRO A 17 64.11 -9.99 51.13
N ASN A 18 64.69 -9.89 49.93
CA ASN A 18 66.06 -10.32 49.63
C ASN A 18 66.44 -9.99 48.18
N ARG A 19 67.67 -9.52 47.98
CA ARG A 19 68.30 -9.33 46.67
C ARG A 19 68.63 -10.69 46.06
N GLY A 20 68.12 -10.97 44.87
CA GLY A 20 68.59 -12.03 44.00
C GLY A 20 68.78 -11.50 42.59
N ARG A 21 70.04 -11.25 42.20
CA ARG A 21 70.42 -10.98 40.81
C ARG A 21 70.27 -12.28 40.02
N TYR A 22 69.47 -12.28 38.96
CA TYR A 22 69.57 -13.28 37.89
C TYR A 22 69.74 -12.57 36.55
N PHE A 23 70.95 -12.67 36.02
CA PHE A 23 71.24 -12.51 34.60
C PHE A 23 70.56 -13.67 33.85
N ILE A 24 69.76 -13.36 32.83
CA ILE A 24 69.33 -14.35 31.83
C ILE A 24 69.73 -13.82 30.47
N THR A 25 70.77 -14.43 29.92
CA THR A 25 71.21 -14.36 28.54
C THR A 25 70.32 -15.24 27.66
N GLY A 26 70.01 -14.76 26.45
CA GLY A 26 69.72 -15.59 25.27
C GLY A 26 68.29 -16.16 25.12
N ILE A 27 67.42 -15.43 24.43
CA ILE A 27 66.19 -15.99 23.83
C ILE A 27 66.52 -16.45 22.40
N PRO A 28 66.23 -17.70 22.00
CA PRO A 28 66.58 -18.20 20.68
C PRO A 28 65.60 -17.69 19.60
N ILE A 29 66.17 -17.17 18.51
CA ILE A 29 65.53 -16.51 17.35
C ILE A 29 64.55 -17.41 16.55
N GLN A 30 64.42 -18.69 16.88
CA GLN A 30 63.60 -19.65 16.10
C GLN A 30 62.09 -19.60 16.38
N TRP A 31 61.63 -19.07 17.51
CA TRP A 31 60.20 -18.95 17.83
C TRP A 31 59.48 -17.81 17.07
N PHE A 32 60.24 -16.84 16.55
CA PHE A 32 59.68 -15.69 15.83
C PHE A 32 59.13 -16.05 14.44
N ARG A 33 59.63 -17.14 13.83
CA ARG A 33 59.24 -17.55 12.47
C ARG A 33 57.92 -18.31 12.39
N PHE A 34 57.50 -18.97 13.47
CA PHE A 34 56.21 -19.67 13.53
C PHE A 34 55.06 -18.75 13.98
N GLY A 35 55.32 -17.81 14.90
CA GLY A 35 54.32 -16.84 15.35
C GLY A 35 53.92 -15.83 14.27
N THR A 36 54.88 -15.39 13.44
CA THR A 36 54.62 -14.48 12.33
C THR A 36 53.73 -15.11 11.25
N GLY A 37 53.89 -16.40 10.96
CA GLY A 37 53.04 -17.11 10.00
C GLY A 37 51.57 -17.21 10.45
N ILE A 38 51.32 -17.48 11.74
CA ILE A 38 49.97 -17.60 12.29
C ILE A 38 49.27 -16.23 12.36
N VAL A 39 49.98 -15.18 12.74
CA VAL A 39 49.44 -13.80 12.77
C VAL A 39 49.13 -13.30 11.36
N LEU A 40 49.98 -13.58 10.38
CA LEU A 40 49.73 -13.21 8.98
C LEU A 40 48.53 -13.97 8.40
N LEU A 41 48.37 -15.26 8.73
CA LEU A 41 47.24 -16.08 8.27
C LEU A 41 45.90 -15.61 8.90
N ALA A 42 45.91 -15.24 10.19
CA ALA A 42 44.76 -14.64 10.86
C ALA A 42 44.38 -13.29 10.26
N PHE A 43 45.37 -12.45 9.91
CA PHE A 43 45.16 -11.15 9.27
C PHE A 43 44.58 -11.28 7.85
N VAL A 44 45.06 -12.26 7.07
CA VAL A 44 44.51 -12.59 5.73
C VAL A 44 43.08 -13.14 5.83
N ALA A 45 42.77 -13.95 6.85
CA ALA A 45 41.42 -14.47 7.09
C ALA A 45 40.42 -13.35 7.50
N LEU A 46 40.88 -12.35 8.25
CA LEU A 46 40.08 -11.17 8.64
C LEU A 46 39.80 -10.24 7.43
N LEU A 47 40.75 -10.10 6.49
CA LEU A 47 40.57 -9.29 5.28
C LEU A 47 39.60 -9.91 4.27
N GLY A 48 39.47 -11.24 4.24
CA GLY A 48 38.55 -11.95 3.33
C GLY A 48 37.06 -11.87 3.70
N GLY A 49 36.72 -11.46 4.93
CA GLY A 49 35.35 -11.41 5.44
C GLY A 49 34.53 -10.18 4.99
N CYS A 50 35.19 -9.06 4.71
CA CYS A 50 34.51 -7.79 4.41
C CYS A 50 33.90 -7.72 3.00
N ALA A 51 34.37 -8.55 2.06
CA ALA A 51 33.91 -8.53 0.67
C ALA A 51 32.50 -9.15 0.47
N LYS A 52 31.96 -9.90 1.44
CA LYS A 52 30.65 -10.58 1.33
C LYS A 52 29.47 -9.81 1.96
N LEU A 53 29.72 -8.66 2.60
CA LEU A 53 28.68 -7.88 3.30
C LEU A 53 27.77 -7.07 2.35
N GLY A 54 28.23 -6.71 1.15
CA GLY A 54 27.44 -5.89 0.21
C GLY A 54 26.12 -6.52 -0.30
N PRO A 55 26.12 -7.75 -0.86
CA PRO A 55 24.91 -8.35 -1.45
C PRO A 55 23.87 -8.81 -0.42
N ALA A 56 24.29 -9.19 0.79
CA ALA A 56 23.38 -9.64 1.85
C ALA A 56 22.63 -8.47 2.50
N MET A 57 23.28 -7.31 2.63
CA MET A 57 22.68 -6.12 3.26
C MET A 57 21.68 -5.40 2.36
N MET A 58 21.86 -5.41 1.02
CA MET A 58 20.82 -4.90 0.10
C MET A 58 19.52 -5.73 0.11
N LYS A 59 19.61 -7.04 0.39
CA LYS A 59 18.43 -7.90 0.54
C LYS A 59 17.64 -7.59 1.81
N ALA A 60 18.30 -7.16 2.89
CA ALA A 60 17.66 -6.79 4.15
C ALA A 60 16.80 -5.50 4.03
N GLY A 61 17.25 -4.50 3.26
CA GLY A 61 16.51 -3.25 3.08
C GLY A 61 15.25 -3.37 2.22
N ARG A 62 15.30 -4.15 1.12
CA ARG A 62 14.17 -4.27 0.16
C ARG A 62 12.86 -4.72 0.80
N GLY A 63 12.91 -5.66 1.74
CA GLY A 63 11.72 -6.15 2.44
C GLY A 63 11.07 -5.08 3.31
N ALA A 64 11.87 -4.38 4.13
CA ALA A 64 11.38 -3.31 5.00
C ALA A 64 10.82 -2.14 4.18
N TYR A 65 11.48 -1.73 3.09
CA TYR A 65 10.97 -0.67 2.21
C TYR A 65 9.65 -1.05 1.55
N ASN A 66 9.51 -2.28 1.07
CA ASN A 66 8.26 -2.75 0.47
C ASN A 66 7.08 -2.64 1.46
N ILE A 67 7.28 -3.11 2.70
CA ILE A 67 6.26 -3.06 3.75
C ILE A 67 5.89 -1.62 4.09
N THR A 68 6.89 -0.76 4.31
CA THR A 68 6.66 0.65 4.69
C THR A 68 5.98 1.43 3.57
N ILE A 69 6.44 1.28 2.32
CA ILE A 69 5.83 1.97 1.17
C ILE A 69 4.39 1.50 0.99
N GLN A 70 4.13 0.19 1.06
CA GLN A 70 2.78 -0.35 0.97
C GLN A 70 1.88 0.23 2.07
N ALA A 71 2.33 0.20 3.33
CA ALA A 71 1.57 0.76 4.46
C ALA A 71 1.25 2.25 4.26
N THR A 72 2.23 3.06 3.84
CA THR A 72 2.02 4.51 3.60
C THR A 72 1.07 4.79 2.43
N ASN A 73 1.08 3.94 1.39
CA ASN A 73 0.14 4.04 0.27
C ASN A 73 -1.29 3.69 0.71
N ASP A 74 -1.43 2.63 1.51
CA ASP A 74 -2.72 2.21 2.08
C ASP A 74 -3.27 3.29 3.02
N GLU A 75 -2.44 3.88 3.88
CA GLU A 75 -2.81 5.02 4.72
C GLU A 75 -3.24 6.23 3.89
N GLN A 76 -2.50 6.59 2.84
CA GLN A 76 -2.86 7.69 1.94
C GLN A 76 -4.21 7.45 1.27
N LEU A 77 -4.45 6.23 0.78
CA LEU A 77 -5.70 5.87 0.13
C LEU A 77 -6.88 5.93 1.11
N LEU A 78 -6.74 5.37 2.31
CA LEU A 78 -7.76 5.44 3.36
C LEU A 78 -8.03 6.89 3.78
N LEU A 79 -6.98 7.69 4.00
CA LEU A 79 -7.11 9.10 4.35
C LEU A 79 -7.89 9.88 3.28
N ASN A 80 -7.66 9.59 2.01
CA ASN A 80 -8.41 10.23 0.93
C ASN A 80 -9.89 9.80 0.91
N LEU A 81 -10.23 8.56 1.24
CA LEU A 81 -11.64 8.16 1.41
C LEU A 81 -12.31 8.96 2.55
N VAL A 82 -11.62 9.12 3.68
CA VAL A 82 -12.11 9.92 4.81
C VAL A 82 -12.28 11.39 4.39
N ARG A 83 -11.28 12.00 3.74
CA ARG A 83 -11.36 13.38 3.22
C ARG A 83 -12.56 13.58 2.31
N LEU A 84 -12.79 12.67 1.37
CA LEU A 84 -13.93 12.73 0.44
C LEU A 84 -15.27 12.68 1.19
N ARG A 85 -15.38 11.90 2.27
CA ARG A 85 -16.58 11.85 3.12
C ARG A 85 -16.85 13.21 3.79
N TYR A 86 -15.80 13.92 4.19
CA TYR A 86 -15.86 15.26 4.76
C TYR A 86 -15.87 16.40 3.71
N ARG A 87 -15.88 16.07 2.41
CA ARG A 87 -15.78 17.03 1.30
C ARG A 87 -14.47 17.84 1.28
N ASP A 88 -13.42 17.29 1.88
CA ASP A 88 -12.07 17.82 1.83
C ASP A 88 -11.36 17.34 0.54
N THR A 89 -10.38 18.10 0.06
CA THR A 89 -9.65 17.78 -1.18
C THR A 89 -8.73 16.56 -1.00
N PRO A 90 -8.84 15.50 -1.82
CA PRO A 90 -7.90 14.38 -1.78
C PRO A 90 -6.54 14.79 -2.34
N MET A 91 -5.47 14.17 -1.85
CA MET A 91 -4.10 14.41 -2.31
C MET A 91 -3.37 13.08 -2.45
N PHE A 92 -2.65 12.91 -3.56
CA PHE A 92 -1.82 11.73 -3.80
C PHE A 92 -0.39 12.16 -4.02
N LEU A 93 0.53 11.53 -3.29
CA LEU A 93 1.97 11.62 -3.49
C LEU A 93 2.45 10.28 -4.06
N GLU A 94 3.20 10.34 -5.15
CA GLU A 94 3.80 9.17 -5.79
C GLU A 94 5.28 9.10 -5.43
N VAL A 95 5.76 7.90 -5.10
CA VAL A 95 7.18 7.64 -4.91
C VAL A 95 7.85 7.59 -6.29
N SER A 96 8.60 8.63 -6.65
CA SER A 96 9.25 8.71 -7.97
C SER A 96 10.63 8.05 -8.00
N SER A 97 11.36 8.05 -6.88
CA SER A 97 12.63 7.34 -6.74
C SER A 97 12.96 7.04 -5.28
N VAL A 98 13.67 5.94 -5.06
CA VAL A 98 14.29 5.59 -3.78
C VAL A 98 15.79 5.45 -4.01
N ASN A 99 16.57 6.40 -3.52
CA ASN A 99 18.03 6.41 -3.65
C ASN A 99 18.65 6.08 -2.30
N THR A 100 19.31 4.92 -2.18
CA THR A 100 20.01 4.51 -0.95
C THR A 100 21.49 4.87 -1.02
N ARG A 101 22.00 5.61 -0.03
CA ARG A 101 23.44 5.82 0.16
C ARG A 101 23.92 4.97 1.32
N PHE A 102 24.89 4.11 1.03
CA PHE A 102 25.53 3.25 2.02
C PHE A 102 26.86 3.85 2.45
N THR A 103 27.03 4.09 3.76
CA THR A 103 28.33 4.43 4.34
C THR A 103 28.70 3.41 5.40
N LEU A 104 29.85 2.76 5.21
CA LEU A 104 30.47 1.91 6.20
C LEU A 104 31.69 2.65 6.75
N ASN A 105 31.59 3.12 7.98
CA ASN A 105 32.70 3.78 8.65
C ASN A 105 33.38 2.74 9.54
N SER A 106 34.59 2.33 9.14
CA SER A 106 35.48 1.48 9.94
C SER A 106 36.69 2.29 10.32
N SER A 107 36.76 2.79 11.55
CA SER A 107 37.95 3.42 12.09
C SER A 107 38.62 2.50 13.12
N LEU A 108 39.92 2.27 12.90
CA LEU A 108 40.80 1.61 13.85
C LEU A 108 41.71 2.69 14.43
N SER A 109 41.59 2.98 15.72
CA SER A 109 42.46 3.94 16.40
C SER A 109 43.38 3.21 17.37
N ALA A 110 44.67 3.48 17.26
CA ALA A 110 45.68 3.06 18.23
C ALA A 110 46.16 4.30 18.95
N SER A 111 45.97 4.35 20.26
CA SER A 111 46.47 5.44 21.10
C SER A 111 47.49 4.91 22.09
N GLY A 112 48.66 5.52 22.12
CA GLY A 112 49.71 5.28 23.11
C GLY A 112 50.00 6.58 23.86
N SER A 113 49.98 6.51 25.19
CA SER A 113 50.43 7.58 26.08
C SER A 113 51.59 7.06 26.89
N PHE A 114 52.65 7.85 27.02
CA PHE A 114 53.83 7.52 27.83
C PHE A 114 53.96 8.49 29.01
N PRO A 115 53.24 8.27 30.13
CA PRO A 115 53.57 8.91 31.39
C PRO A 115 54.73 8.15 32.07
N GLU A 116 55.67 8.87 32.67
CA GLU A 116 56.75 8.30 33.47
C GLU A 116 56.18 7.37 34.56
N GLY A 117 56.24 6.05 34.33
CA GLY A 117 55.93 5.02 35.33
C GLY A 117 54.94 3.92 34.93
N SER A 118 54.17 4.06 33.85
CA SER A 118 53.35 2.94 33.33
C SER A 118 52.89 3.16 31.88
N ASP A 119 53.31 2.26 30.99
CA ASP A 119 52.85 2.26 29.60
C ASP A 119 51.38 1.84 29.54
N THR A 120 50.51 2.72 29.04
CA THR A 120 49.10 2.41 28.80
C THR A 120 48.83 2.36 27.31
N TYR A 121 48.58 1.15 26.80
CA TYR A 121 48.22 0.90 25.40
C TYR A 121 46.71 0.71 25.28
N GLY A 122 46.07 1.52 24.43
CA GLY A 122 44.65 1.39 24.10
C GLY A 122 44.43 1.09 22.62
N ILE A 123 43.69 0.02 22.34
CA ILE A 123 43.16 -0.28 21.00
C ILE A 123 41.66 -0.01 21.02
N GLY A 124 41.20 0.96 20.23
CA GLY A 124 39.79 1.27 20.04
C GLY A 124 39.35 0.93 18.62
N GLY A 125 38.20 0.28 18.49
CA GLY A 125 37.53 0.06 17.20
C GLY A 125 36.13 0.65 17.23
N GLN A 126 35.77 1.46 16.24
CA GLN A 126 34.41 1.95 16.07
C GLN A 126 33.86 1.48 14.73
N LEU A 127 32.83 0.63 14.79
CA LEU A 127 32.04 0.20 13.64
C LEU A 127 30.78 1.07 13.58
N GLY A 128 30.72 1.97 12.59
CA GLY A 128 29.54 2.79 12.33
C GLY A 128 28.82 2.31 11.08
N TYR A 129 27.54 1.93 11.23
CA TYR A 129 26.63 1.60 10.14
C TYR A 129 25.60 2.72 9.95
N SER A 130 25.45 3.23 8.72
CA SER A 130 24.41 4.19 8.38
C SER A 130 23.87 3.91 6.97
N ASP A 131 22.57 3.67 6.87
CA ASP A 131 21.80 3.66 5.61
C ASP A 131 20.81 4.83 5.65
N GLN A 132 20.92 5.75 4.69
CA GLN A 132 20.04 6.92 4.57
C GLN A 132 19.35 6.89 3.21
N PRO A 133 18.17 6.25 3.09
CA PRO A 133 17.36 6.30 1.88
C PRO A 133 16.81 7.72 1.68
N THR A 134 17.03 8.27 0.49
CA THR A 134 16.33 9.48 0.04
C THR A 134 15.15 9.04 -0.82
N VAL A 135 13.93 9.26 -0.32
CA VAL A 135 12.68 8.99 -1.06
C VAL A 135 12.20 10.30 -1.66
N THR A 136 12.03 10.32 -2.98
CA THR A 136 11.50 11.48 -3.69
C THR A 136 10.00 11.30 -3.91
N TYR A 137 9.19 12.26 -3.45
CA TYR A 137 7.75 12.27 -3.65
C TYR A 137 7.34 13.30 -4.69
N THR A 138 6.41 12.95 -5.56
CA THR A 138 5.84 13.86 -6.57
C THR A 138 4.32 13.88 -6.45
N PRO A 139 3.69 15.05 -6.29
CA PRO A 139 2.24 15.15 -6.28
C PRO A 139 1.61 14.70 -7.60
N LEU A 140 0.52 13.94 -7.54
CA LEU A 140 -0.28 13.61 -8.71
C LEU A 140 -1.15 14.82 -9.10
N GLN A 141 -0.76 15.51 -10.18
CA GLN A 141 -1.41 16.74 -10.64
C GLN A 141 -1.46 16.80 -12.17
N GLY A 142 -2.15 17.81 -12.71
CA GLY A 142 -2.21 18.07 -14.15
C GLY A 142 -2.85 16.93 -14.94
N GLU A 143 -2.27 16.60 -16.09
CA GLU A 143 -2.79 15.58 -17.00
C GLU A 143 -2.82 14.18 -16.39
N ASN A 144 -1.79 13.80 -15.61
CA ASN A 144 -1.75 12.51 -14.93
C ASN A 144 -2.90 12.35 -13.94
N PHE A 145 -3.30 13.43 -13.25
CA PHE A 145 -4.47 13.41 -12.38
C PHE A 145 -5.76 13.16 -13.18
N VAL A 146 -5.94 13.85 -14.31
CA VAL A 146 -7.12 13.68 -15.17
C VAL A 146 -7.19 12.25 -15.71
N GLN A 147 -6.10 11.76 -16.30
CA GLN A 147 -6.06 10.44 -16.91
C GLN A 147 -6.21 9.31 -15.89
N ARG A 148 -5.58 9.41 -14.72
CA ARG A 148 -5.61 8.32 -13.72
C ARG A 148 -6.85 8.34 -12.83
N LEU A 149 -7.37 9.52 -12.48
CA LEU A 149 -8.45 9.63 -11.50
C LEU A 149 -9.81 9.99 -12.10
N LEU A 150 -9.86 10.75 -13.19
CA LEU A 150 -11.11 11.26 -13.76
C LEU A 150 -11.61 10.46 -14.95
N ALA A 151 -10.73 9.76 -15.67
CA ALA A 151 -11.13 8.86 -16.75
C ALA A 151 -11.98 7.70 -16.21
N PRO A 152 -13.12 7.38 -16.85
CA PRO A 152 -13.89 6.18 -16.53
C PRO A 152 -13.05 4.90 -16.66
N VAL A 153 -13.43 3.86 -15.92
CA VAL A 153 -12.82 2.53 -16.06
C VAL A 153 -13.32 1.89 -17.35
N ASP A 154 -12.42 1.40 -18.20
CA ASP A 154 -12.78 0.77 -19.47
C ASP A 154 -13.29 -0.67 -19.28
N LEU A 155 -14.08 -1.18 -20.25
CA LEU A 155 -14.60 -2.55 -20.20
C LEU A 155 -13.51 -3.62 -20.20
N ASP A 156 -12.39 -3.38 -20.90
CA ASP A 156 -11.25 -4.28 -20.87
C ASP A 156 -10.63 -4.39 -19.48
N THR A 157 -10.66 -3.30 -18.70
CA THR A 157 -10.22 -3.34 -17.31
C THR A 157 -11.18 -4.18 -16.47
N VAL A 158 -12.49 -4.05 -16.67
CA VAL A 158 -13.50 -4.89 -15.99
C VAL A 158 -13.29 -6.38 -16.33
N LEU A 159 -13.06 -6.70 -17.61
CA LEU A 159 -12.79 -8.05 -18.08
C LEU A 159 -11.48 -8.61 -17.50
N LEU A 160 -10.42 -7.79 -17.46
CA LEU A 160 -9.14 -8.17 -16.84
C LEU A 160 -9.32 -8.50 -15.36
N MET A 161 -10.08 -7.70 -14.61
CA MET A 161 -10.35 -7.98 -13.20
C MET A 161 -11.13 -9.28 -13.03
N TYR A 162 -12.14 -9.52 -13.88
CA TYR A 162 -12.88 -10.77 -13.89
C TYR A 162 -11.96 -11.99 -14.12
N HIS A 163 -11.09 -11.95 -15.13
CA HIS A 163 -10.13 -13.04 -15.40
C HIS A 163 -9.05 -13.18 -14.34
N SER A 164 -8.75 -12.12 -13.59
CA SER A 164 -7.83 -12.16 -12.43
C SER A 164 -8.45 -12.80 -11.18
N GLY A 165 -9.66 -13.37 -11.29
CA GLY A 165 -10.31 -14.10 -10.21
C GLY A 165 -11.23 -13.26 -9.33
N TRP A 166 -11.45 -11.98 -9.66
CA TRP A 166 -12.35 -11.12 -8.89
C TRP A 166 -13.82 -11.51 -9.08
N SER A 167 -14.62 -11.33 -8.03
CA SER A 167 -16.07 -11.50 -8.08
C SER A 167 -16.69 -10.47 -9.03
N ILE A 168 -17.49 -10.93 -10.01
CA ILE A 168 -18.19 -10.03 -10.95
C ILE A 168 -19.10 -9.05 -10.21
N GLU A 169 -19.76 -9.49 -9.12
CA GLU A 169 -20.58 -8.62 -8.28
C GLU A 169 -19.73 -7.47 -7.71
N ARG A 170 -18.57 -7.79 -7.13
CA ARG A 170 -17.72 -6.79 -6.46
C ARG A 170 -17.14 -5.81 -7.47
N VAL A 171 -16.64 -6.29 -8.62
CA VAL A 171 -16.11 -5.43 -9.68
C VAL A 171 -17.20 -4.49 -10.21
N LEU A 172 -18.38 -5.02 -10.56
CA LEU A 172 -19.46 -4.19 -11.10
C LEU A 172 -20.03 -3.22 -10.07
N ARG A 173 -20.21 -3.63 -8.80
CA ARG A 173 -20.68 -2.73 -7.73
C ARG A 173 -19.74 -1.54 -7.50
N LEU A 174 -18.43 -1.71 -7.71
CA LEU A 174 -17.47 -0.62 -7.59
C LEU A 174 -17.35 0.20 -8.87
N ALA A 175 -17.08 -0.46 -10.00
CA ALA A 175 -16.66 0.21 -11.22
C ALA A 175 -17.83 0.67 -12.10
N VAL A 176 -19.07 0.20 -11.89
CA VAL A 176 -20.19 0.49 -12.80
C VAL A 176 -21.27 1.32 -12.12
N GLN A 177 -21.65 2.44 -12.72
CA GLN A 177 -22.72 3.34 -12.28
C GLN A 177 -24.09 2.92 -12.80
N ARG A 178 -24.15 2.42 -14.04
CA ARG A 178 -25.38 1.99 -14.70
C ARG A 178 -25.13 0.80 -15.60
N LEU A 179 -26.09 -0.12 -15.60
CA LEU A 179 -26.24 -1.18 -16.61
C LEU A 179 -27.62 -1.00 -17.22
N ASN A 180 -27.70 -0.74 -18.52
CA ASN A 180 -28.95 -0.36 -19.18
C ASN A 180 -29.69 0.75 -18.41
N GLY A 181 -30.94 0.50 -18.01
CA GLY A 181 -31.75 1.42 -17.22
C GLY A 181 -31.59 1.32 -15.71
N ILE A 182 -30.84 0.33 -15.19
CA ILE A 182 -30.67 0.15 -13.74
C ILE A 182 -29.45 0.91 -13.22
N GLU A 183 -29.64 1.54 -12.07
CA GLU A 183 -28.66 2.43 -11.46
C GLU A 183 -28.00 1.80 -10.24
N ASN A 184 -26.69 2.00 -10.12
CA ASN A 184 -25.89 1.67 -8.95
C ASN A 184 -25.47 2.98 -8.27
N ALA A 185 -26.37 3.68 -7.59
CA ALA A 185 -26.05 4.93 -6.88
C ALA A 185 -25.11 5.92 -7.63
N PRO A 186 -25.44 6.33 -8.86
CA PRO A 186 -24.60 7.25 -9.64
C PRO A 186 -24.40 8.60 -8.96
N SER A 187 -25.36 9.06 -8.16
CA SER A 187 -25.25 10.29 -7.36
C SER A 187 -24.17 10.23 -6.27
N ALA A 188 -23.67 9.04 -5.94
CA ALA A 188 -22.58 8.82 -5.00
C ALA A 188 -21.20 8.73 -5.67
N SER A 189 -21.10 8.96 -6.98
CA SER A 189 -19.81 9.07 -7.69
C SER A 189 -19.17 10.46 -7.55
N GLY A 190 -19.76 11.33 -6.72
CA GLY A 190 -19.29 12.66 -6.37
C GLY A 190 -19.54 12.92 -4.87
N PRO A 191 -19.58 14.20 -4.43
CA PRO A 191 -19.89 14.52 -3.04
C PRO A 191 -21.16 13.83 -2.54
N THR A 192 -21.16 13.41 -1.27
CA THR A 192 -22.29 12.71 -0.64
C THR A 192 -23.63 13.32 -1.04
N PRO A 193 -24.57 12.55 -1.62
CA PRO A 193 -25.84 13.09 -2.07
C PRO A 193 -26.77 13.41 -0.88
N ALA A 194 -27.59 14.45 -1.03
CA ALA A 194 -28.57 14.83 -0.02
C ALA A 194 -29.77 13.86 0.04
N ARG A 195 -30.07 13.16 -1.07
CA ARG A 195 -31.18 12.19 -1.18
C ARG A 195 -30.66 10.79 -1.46
N ALA A 196 -31.38 9.80 -0.96
CA ALA A 196 -31.07 8.39 -1.15
C ALA A 196 -30.97 8.05 -2.65
N PRO A 197 -29.90 7.34 -3.06
CA PRO A 197 -29.75 6.92 -4.46
C PRO A 197 -30.68 5.76 -4.84
N ARG A 198 -30.86 5.53 -6.14
CA ARG A 198 -31.37 4.27 -6.68
C ARG A 198 -30.23 3.26 -6.82
N TYR A 199 -30.44 2.04 -6.32
CA TYR A 199 -29.41 0.97 -6.29
C TYR A 199 -29.97 -0.46 -6.28
N ARG A 200 -31.24 -0.66 -5.94
CA ARG A 200 -31.78 -1.97 -5.54
C ARG A 200 -31.75 -2.98 -6.69
N ASP A 201 -32.20 -2.59 -7.86
CA ASP A 201 -32.25 -3.47 -9.04
C ASP A 201 -30.85 -3.84 -9.51
N PHE A 202 -29.92 -2.89 -9.46
CA PHE A 202 -28.50 -3.16 -9.72
C PHE A 202 -27.91 -4.13 -8.72
N LEU A 203 -28.17 -3.95 -7.42
CA LEU A 203 -27.69 -4.88 -6.40
C LEU A 203 -28.25 -6.29 -6.62
N ARG A 204 -29.51 -6.41 -7.03
CA ARG A 204 -30.12 -7.70 -7.38
C ARG A 204 -29.45 -8.31 -8.61
N ALA A 205 -29.29 -7.55 -9.68
CA ALA A 205 -28.61 -8.00 -10.90
C ALA A 205 -27.16 -8.44 -10.62
N ALA A 206 -26.40 -7.67 -9.84
CA ALA A 206 -25.03 -8.00 -9.48
C ALA A 206 -24.92 -9.33 -8.70
N LYS A 207 -25.86 -9.57 -7.76
CA LYS A 207 -25.94 -10.85 -7.05
C LYS A 207 -26.31 -12.02 -7.97
N LEU A 208 -27.26 -11.83 -8.88
CA LEU A 208 -27.61 -12.85 -9.89
C LEU A 208 -26.41 -13.19 -10.78
N LEU A 209 -25.69 -12.17 -11.27
CA LEU A 209 -24.45 -12.35 -12.03
C LEU A 209 -23.42 -13.18 -11.25
N ARG A 210 -23.26 -12.94 -9.94
CA ARG A 210 -22.36 -13.74 -9.11
C ARG A 210 -22.83 -15.17 -8.92
N THR A 211 -24.13 -15.40 -8.72
CA THR A 211 -24.71 -16.75 -8.63
C THR A 211 -24.43 -17.52 -9.92
N LEU A 212 -24.75 -16.92 -11.07
CA LEU A 212 -24.54 -17.53 -12.40
C LEU A 212 -23.06 -17.73 -12.74
N GLN A 213 -22.18 -16.81 -12.32
CA GLN A 213 -20.73 -16.98 -12.43
C GLN A 213 -20.25 -18.21 -11.68
N ARG A 214 -20.72 -18.41 -10.43
CA ARG A 214 -20.29 -19.53 -9.58
C ARG A 214 -20.80 -20.89 -10.05
N SER A 215 -21.90 -20.92 -10.81
CA SER A 215 -22.48 -22.13 -11.36
C SER A 215 -22.05 -22.39 -12.82
N ASP A 216 -21.06 -21.66 -13.34
CA ASP A 216 -20.61 -21.74 -14.74
C ASP A 216 -21.72 -21.47 -15.78
N ALA A 217 -22.83 -20.87 -15.37
CA ALA A 217 -23.97 -20.53 -16.21
C ALA A 217 -23.75 -19.24 -17.01
N LEU A 218 -22.85 -18.37 -16.52
CA LEU A 218 -22.52 -17.09 -17.12
C LEU A 218 -21.02 -16.81 -17.04
N ARG A 219 -20.46 -16.29 -18.13
CA ARG A 219 -19.06 -15.85 -18.19
C ARG A 219 -18.96 -14.49 -18.89
N LEU A 220 -17.96 -13.70 -18.49
CA LEU A 220 -17.49 -12.57 -19.28
C LEU A 220 -16.36 -13.05 -20.19
N GLY A 221 -16.38 -12.58 -21.44
CA GLY A 221 -15.35 -12.90 -22.42
C GLY A 221 -15.34 -11.90 -23.56
N THR A 222 -14.38 -12.09 -24.46
CA THR A 222 -14.30 -11.35 -25.71
C THR A 222 -14.96 -12.17 -26.82
N VAL A 223 -15.86 -11.55 -27.55
CA VAL A 223 -16.45 -12.11 -28.78
C VAL A 223 -15.86 -11.35 -29.96
N GLN A 224 -15.50 -12.10 -31.00
CA GLN A 224 -14.96 -11.55 -32.24
C GLN A 224 -16.04 -11.60 -33.31
N GLU A 225 -16.31 -10.47 -33.94
CA GLU A 225 -17.25 -10.33 -35.05
C GLU A 225 -16.51 -9.64 -36.21
N GLY A 226 -16.01 -10.45 -37.16
CA GLY A 226 -15.08 -9.97 -38.19
C GLY A 226 -13.73 -9.55 -37.61
N ASP A 227 -13.31 -8.32 -37.92
CA ASP A 227 -12.05 -7.73 -37.42
C ASP A 227 -12.22 -7.00 -36.08
N GLU A 228 -13.45 -6.86 -35.57
CA GLU A 228 -13.74 -6.20 -34.30
C GLU A 228 -13.91 -7.23 -33.16
N SER A 229 -13.44 -6.86 -31.97
CA SER A 229 -13.59 -7.65 -30.76
C SER A 229 -14.27 -6.83 -29.67
N PHE A 230 -15.30 -7.37 -29.04
CA PHE A 230 -16.04 -6.70 -27.98
C PHE A 230 -16.20 -7.57 -26.74
N VAL A 231 -16.32 -6.92 -25.58
CA VAL A 231 -16.63 -7.62 -24.33
C VAL A 231 -18.10 -8.03 -24.34
N ALA A 232 -18.40 -9.27 -23.98
CA ALA A 232 -19.76 -9.78 -23.93
C ALA A 232 -20.00 -10.62 -22.67
N VAL A 233 -21.26 -10.63 -22.24
CA VAL A 233 -21.80 -11.64 -21.34
C VAL A 233 -22.21 -12.85 -22.17
N GLN A 234 -21.60 -14.00 -21.88
CA GLN A 234 -21.94 -15.27 -22.48
C GLN A 234 -22.76 -16.10 -21.49
N ILE A 235 -23.93 -16.56 -21.94
CA ILE A 235 -24.77 -17.52 -21.22
C ILE A 235 -24.45 -18.91 -21.73
N ALA A 236 -24.24 -19.86 -20.81
CA ALA A 236 -24.01 -21.24 -21.19
C ALA A 236 -25.28 -21.82 -21.83
N PRO A 237 -25.19 -22.62 -22.92
CA PRO A 237 -26.37 -23.13 -23.62
C PRO A 237 -27.35 -23.89 -22.73
N HIS A 238 -26.84 -24.65 -21.75
CA HIS A 238 -27.66 -25.42 -20.80
C HIS A 238 -28.37 -24.55 -19.75
N SER A 239 -28.04 -23.26 -19.66
CA SER A 239 -28.55 -22.33 -18.65
C SER A 239 -29.54 -21.30 -19.20
N LEU A 240 -29.85 -21.31 -20.51
CA LEU A 240 -30.71 -20.31 -21.13
C LEU A 240 -32.11 -20.23 -20.50
N ASP A 241 -32.64 -21.36 -20.05
CA ASP A 241 -33.96 -21.46 -19.42
C ASP A 241 -33.92 -21.37 -17.89
N HIS A 242 -32.75 -21.14 -17.27
CA HIS A 242 -32.65 -21.02 -15.83
C HIS A 242 -33.43 -19.78 -15.31
N PRO A 243 -34.16 -19.90 -14.19
CA PRO A 243 -34.97 -18.79 -13.67
C PRO A 243 -34.12 -17.57 -13.30
N GLU A 244 -32.87 -17.77 -12.83
CA GLU A 244 -31.95 -16.68 -12.53
C GLU A 244 -31.49 -15.93 -13.78
N VAL A 245 -31.36 -16.61 -14.93
CA VAL A 245 -31.05 -15.98 -16.22
C VAL A 245 -32.25 -15.17 -16.68
N GLN A 246 -33.45 -15.73 -16.64
CA GLN A 246 -34.68 -15.03 -17.04
C GLN A 246 -34.93 -13.79 -16.16
N GLU A 247 -34.70 -13.89 -14.84
CA GLU A 247 -34.79 -12.76 -13.93
C GLU A 247 -33.75 -11.69 -14.26
N LEU A 248 -32.48 -12.08 -14.51
CA LEU A 248 -31.43 -11.13 -14.88
C LEU A 248 -31.76 -10.41 -16.20
N MET A 249 -32.23 -11.13 -17.20
CA MET A 249 -32.65 -10.54 -18.48
C MET A 249 -33.82 -9.57 -18.28
N GLY A 250 -34.81 -9.94 -17.46
CA GLY A 250 -35.94 -9.07 -17.11
C GLY A 250 -35.50 -7.77 -16.42
N ILE A 251 -34.62 -7.86 -15.43
CA ILE A 251 -34.08 -6.68 -14.72
C ILE A 251 -33.30 -5.76 -15.67
N LEU A 252 -32.51 -6.34 -16.58
CA LEU A 252 -31.72 -5.58 -17.54
C LEU A 252 -32.51 -5.14 -18.79
N GLY A 253 -33.75 -5.59 -18.96
CA GLY A 253 -34.55 -5.35 -20.16
C GLY A 253 -33.94 -5.94 -21.43
N LEU A 254 -33.33 -7.13 -21.33
CA LEU A 254 -32.68 -7.82 -22.44
C LEU A 254 -33.63 -8.84 -23.10
N GLU A 255 -33.47 -9.04 -24.40
CA GLU A 255 -34.17 -10.12 -25.13
C GLU A 255 -33.73 -11.49 -24.59
N PRO A 256 -34.63 -12.34 -24.05
CA PRO A 256 -34.26 -13.64 -23.51
C PRO A 256 -33.85 -14.64 -24.62
N GLY A 257 -33.20 -15.73 -24.22
CA GLY A 257 -32.86 -16.84 -25.12
C GLY A 257 -31.62 -16.62 -26.00
N ARG A 258 -30.89 -15.51 -25.84
CA ARG A 258 -29.63 -15.27 -26.55
C ARG A 258 -28.45 -15.82 -25.74
N ALA A 259 -27.50 -16.44 -26.44
CA ALA A 259 -26.27 -16.94 -25.81
C ALA A 259 -25.24 -15.84 -25.54
N PHE A 260 -25.31 -14.71 -26.26
CA PHE A 260 -24.34 -13.62 -26.17
C PHE A 260 -25.04 -12.27 -26.08
N TYR A 261 -24.59 -11.45 -25.13
CA TYR A 261 -25.00 -10.07 -24.95
C TYR A 261 -23.77 -9.17 -24.93
N GLU A 262 -23.56 -8.44 -26.01
CA GLU A 262 -22.47 -7.47 -26.13
C GLU A 262 -22.57 -6.37 -25.06
N MET A 263 -21.44 -5.98 -24.46
CA MET A 263 -21.34 -4.87 -23.54
C MET A 263 -20.76 -3.64 -24.26
N ARG A 264 -21.51 -2.52 -24.26
CA ARG A 264 -21.12 -1.27 -24.91
C ARG A 264 -21.01 -0.15 -23.91
N MET A 265 -19.97 0.67 -24.02
CA MET A 265 -19.87 1.91 -23.24
C MET A 265 -21.00 2.87 -23.66
N ALA A 266 -21.75 3.40 -22.69
CA ALA A 266 -22.86 4.31 -22.94
C ALA A 266 -22.84 5.50 -21.96
N VAL A 267 -22.85 6.72 -22.50
CA VAL A 267 -22.77 7.95 -21.70
C VAL A 267 -24.11 8.26 -21.01
N ASN A 268 -25.24 7.96 -21.64
CA ASN A 268 -26.59 8.31 -21.15
C ASN A 268 -27.47 7.10 -20.76
N GLY A 269 -26.86 5.92 -20.60
CA GLY A 269 -27.60 4.66 -20.44
C GLY A 269 -28.27 4.22 -21.74
N GLY A 270 -28.71 2.96 -21.79
CA GLY A 270 -29.43 2.36 -22.91
C GLY A 270 -30.70 1.67 -22.40
N THR A 271 -31.74 1.62 -23.22
CA THR A 271 -33.07 1.12 -22.84
C THR A 271 -33.21 -0.40 -22.93
N GLY A 272 -32.12 -1.16 -22.87
CA GLY A 272 -32.14 -2.61 -23.06
C GLY A 272 -32.31 -3.02 -24.53
N GLY A 273 -32.63 -4.30 -24.77
CA GLY A 273 -32.72 -4.91 -26.09
C GLY A 273 -31.64 -5.97 -26.32
N ARG A 274 -30.78 -5.77 -27.34
CA ARG A 274 -29.80 -6.78 -27.80
C ARG A 274 -28.41 -6.67 -27.15
N PHE A 275 -28.11 -5.56 -26.48
CA PHE A 275 -26.81 -5.28 -25.86
C PHE A 275 -26.97 -4.68 -24.47
N ILE A 276 -25.90 -4.74 -23.68
CA ILE A 276 -25.78 -4.20 -22.34
C ILE A 276 -25.03 -2.87 -22.44
N ALA A 277 -25.74 -1.77 -22.30
CA ALA A 277 -25.17 -0.44 -22.13
C ALA A 277 -24.53 -0.31 -20.75
N VAL A 278 -23.25 0.04 -20.69
CA VAL A 278 -22.46 0.13 -19.45
C VAL A 278 -21.98 1.56 -19.28
N ASN A 279 -22.25 2.14 -18.12
CA ASN A 279 -21.66 3.41 -17.70
C ASN A 279 -20.77 3.16 -16.50
N THR A 280 -19.46 3.35 -16.64
CA THR A 280 -18.49 3.10 -15.58
C THR A 280 -18.20 4.35 -14.74
N ARG A 281 -17.70 4.15 -13.53
CA ARG A 281 -17.12 5.19 -12.69
C ARG A 281 -15.70 5.46 -13.13
N SER A 282 -15.24 6.68 -12.88
CA SER A 282 -13.81 6.94 -12.74
C SER A 282 -13.28 6.38 -11.42
N LEU A 283 -11.97 6.38 -11.25
CA LEU A 283 -11.38 5.98 -9.98
C LEU A 283 -11.77 6.92 -8.85
N LEU A 284 -11.78 8.23 -9.11
CA LEU A 284 -12.28 9.22 -8.14
C LEU A 284 -13.76 8.98 -7.81
N GLY A 285 -14.58 8.64 -8.81
CA GLY A 285 -15.98 8.29 -8.59
C GLY A 285 -16.13 7.03 -7.73
N THR A 286 -15.28 6.03 -7.93
CA THR A 286 -15.23 4.82 -7.09
C THR A 286 -14.86 5.17 -5.66
N MET A 287 -13.89 6.07 -5.46
CA MET A 287 -13.52 6.55 -4.13
C MET A 287 -14.63 7.37 -3.45
N PHE A 288 -15.36 8.21 -4.19
CA PHE A 288 -16.55 8.89 -3.66
C PHE A 288 -17.65 7.90 -3.25
N PHE A 289 -17.86 6.84 -4.03
CA PHE A 289 -18.83 5.80 -3.71
C PHE A 289 -18.43 5.05 -2.43
N LEU A 290 -17.14 4.68 -2.31
CA LEU A 290 -16.60 4.01 -1.13
C LEU A 290 -16.51 4.92 0.09
N SER A 291 -16.35 6.23 -0.07
CA SER A 291 -16.34 7.16 1.07
C SER A 291 -17.67 7.16 1.83
N GLN A 292 -18.76 6.75 1.18
CA GLN A 292 -20.06 6.59 1.85
C GLN A 292 -20.07 5.46 2.90
N SER A 293 -19.10 4.55 2.86
CA SER A 293 -18.88 3.52 3.89
C SER A 293 -18.09 4.00 5.11
N VAL A 294 -17.60 5.24 5.10
CA VAL A 294 -16.87 5.81 6.24
C VAL A 294 -17.86 6.19 7.34
N MET A 295 -17.82 5.44 8.44
CA MET A 295 -18.61 5.72 9.64
C MET A 295 -17.97 6.87 10.39
N VAL A 296 -18.57 8.05 10.29
CA VAL A 296 -18.09 9.24 10.96
C VAL A 296 -18.57 9.28 12.43
N PRO A 297 -17.83 9.95 13.33
CA PRO A 297 -18.30 10.15 14.69
C PRO A 297 -19.63 10.91 14.71
N LYS A 298 -20.59 10.47 15.56
CA LYS A 298 -21.90 11.11 15.69
C LYS A 298 -21.83 12.63 15.92
N THR A 299 -20.85 13.08 16.71
CA THR A 299 -20.62 14.50 16.96
C THR A 299 -20.35 15.29 15.67
N ASP A 300 -19.67 14.71 14.68
CA ASP A 300 -19.43 15.38 13.40
C ASP A 300 -20.68 15.42 12.51
N GLU A 301 -21.59 14.43 12.64
CA GLU A 301 -22.90 14.45 12.00
C GLU A 301 -23.79 15.55 12.60
N GLU A 302 -23.86 15.63 13.94
CA GLU A 302 -24.63 16.62 14.69
C GLU A 302 -24.15 18.05 14.41
N LEU A 303 -22.83 18.25 14.29
CA LEU A 303 -22.21 19.53 13.93
C LEU A 303 -22.27 19.83 12.42
N ARG A 304 -22.93 18.98 11.62
CA ARG A 304 -23.07 19.14 10.16
C ARG A 304 -21.74 19.28 9.41
N ARG A 305 -20.69 18.61 9.90
CA ARG A 305 -19.39 18.55 9.21
C ARG A 305 -19.40 17.59 8.02
N VAL A 306 -20.40 16.71 7.97
CA VAL A 306 -20.67 15.85 6.82
C VAL A 306 -22.11 16.02 6.34
N THR A 307 -22.34 15.68 5.07
CA THR A 307 -23.69 15.59 4.54
C THR A 307 -24.38 14.33 5.09
N THR A 308 -25.60 14.51 5.60
CA THR A 308 -26.52 13.42 5.94
C THR A 308 -27.46 13.20 4.77
N THR A 309 -27.40 12.02 4.17
CA THR A 309 -28.33 11.61 3.11
C THR A 309 -29.69 11.29 3.74
N LEU A 310 -30.77 11.74 3.13
CA LEU A 310 -32.14 11.48 3.59
C LEU A 310 -32.87 10.53 2.64
N ASP A 311 -33.71 9.66 3.19
CA ASP A 311 -34.65 8.84 2.43
C ASP A 311 -35.90 9.64 2.01
N ASP A 312 -36.81 8.98 1.28
CA ASP A 312 -38.05 9.60 0.79
C ASP A 312 -38.99 10.09 1.92
N ASN A 313 -38.79 9.58 3.15
CA ASN A 313 -39.54 9.98 4.34
C ASN A 313 -38.79 11.04 5.18
N GLY A 314 -37.66 11.56 4.68
CA GLY A 314 -36.83 12.54 5.38
C GLY A 314 -35.99 11.98 6.53
N ARG A 315 -35.85 10.64 6.65
CA ARG A 315 -35.04 9.99 7.69
C ARG A 315 -33.60 9.79 7.22
N PRO A 316 -32.60 9.76 8.12
CA PRO A 316 -31.22 9.42 7.75
C PRO A 316 -31.15 8.09 6.99
N PHE A 317 -30.58 8.13 5.79
CA PHE A 317 -30.42 6.97 4.93
C PHE A 317 -29.21 6.13 5.36
N ASP A 318 -29.43 4.83 5.57
CA ASP A 318 -28.37 3.90 5.92
C ASP A 318 -27.61 3.42 4.66
N TRP A 319 -26.39 3.94 4.48
CA TRP A 319 -25.50 3.59 3.38
C TRP A 319 -25.06 2.13 3.37
N ARG A 320 -25.14 1.41 4.50
CA ARG A 320 -24.87 -0.04 4.55
C ARG A 320 -25.85 -0.84 3.68
N ARG A 321 -26.99 -0.27 3.32
CA ARG A 321 -27.91 -0.89 2.34
C ARG A 321 -27.34 -0.92 0.92
N VAL A 322 -26.39 -0.04 0.60
CA VAL A 322 -25.75 0.10 -0.71
C VAL A 322 -24.36 -0.55 -0.71
N THR A 323 -23.55 -0.23 0.31
CA THR A 323 -22.14 -0.64 0.41
C THR A 323 -21.91 -1.79 1.41
N GLY A 324 -22.95 -2.27 2.08
CA GLY A 324 -22.86 -3.42 2.98
C GLY A 324 -22.39 -4.68 2.24
N GLY A 325 -21.56 -5.47 2.94
CA GLY A 325 -20.85 -6.62 2.37
C GLY A 325 -19.80 -6.26 1.32
N LEU A 326 -19.55 -4.97 1.08
CA LEU A 326 -18.52 -4.49 0.17
C LEU A 326 -17.38 -3.84 0.95
N PHE A 327 -17.68 -2.84 1.77
CA PHE A 327 -16.66 -2.03 2.44
C PHE A 327 -17.20 -1.30 3.66
N VAL A 328 -16.43 -1.24 4.73
CA VAL A 328 -16.73 -0.51 5.97
C VAL A 328 -15.43 0.11 6.51
N VAL A 329 -15.51 1.39 6.90
CA VAL A 329 -14.44 2.06 7.64
C VAL A 329 -15.00 2.53 8.97
N HIS A 330 -14.41 2.04 10.05
CA HIS A 330 -14.78 2.38 11.41
C HIS A 330 -14.11 3.68 11.85
N SER A 331 -14.68 4.33 12.86
CA SER A 331 -14.02 5.44 13.56
C SER A 331 -14.11 5.30 15.07
N GLN A 332 -13.05 5.74 15.77
CA GLN A 332 -12.99 5.76 17.22
C GLN A 332 -11.96 6.79 17.72
N LYS A 333 -12.00 7.15 19.00
CA LYS A 333 -11.07 8.16 19.57
C LYS A 333 -9.66 7.63 19.80
N GLN A 334 -9.53 6.41 20.32
CA GLN A 334 -8.24 5.79 20.62
C GLN A 334 -7.70 5.04 19.40
N GLN A 335 -6.38 4.90 19.29
CA GLN A 335 -5.81 4.13 18.19
C GLN A 335 -6.32 2.68 18.23
N PRO A 336 -6.78 2.11 17.09
CA PRO A 336 -7.25 0.74 17.05
C PRO A 336 -6.10 -0.24 17.28
N ALA A 337 -6.34 -1.26 18.11
CA ALA A 337 -5.37 -2.31 18.37
C ALA A 337 -5.22 -3.29 17.17
N ASN A 338 -6.34 -3.59 16.49
CA ASN A 338 -6.42 -4.57 15.42
C ASN A 338 -6.99 -3.93 14.15
N ALA A 339 -6.16 -3.17 13.43
CA ALA A 339 -6.53 -2.57 12.15
C ALA A 339 -5.64 -3.12 11.03
N ALA A 340 -6.24 -3.43 9.89
CA ALA A 340 -5.50 -3.72 8.66
C ALA A 340 -4.78 -2.45 8.16
N VAL A 341 -5.45 -1.31 8.28
CA VAL A 341 -4.93 0.04 7.99
C VAL A 341 -5.69 1.04 8.86
N SER A 342 -5.00 2.06 9.37
CA SER A 342 -5.61 3.10 10.18
C SER A 342 -4.98 4.47 9.93
N VAL A 343 -5.77 5.53 10.04
CA VAL A 343 -5.32 6.92 9.88
C VAL A 343 -5.94 7.81 10.94
N TYR A 344 -5.17 8.77 11.46
CA TYR A 344 -5.69 9.78 12.37
C TYR A 344 -6.10 11.03 11.61
N TYR A 345 -7.35 11.45 11.76
CA TYR A 345 -7.90 12.60 11.07
C TYR A 345 -9.01 13.26 11.89
N ARG A 346 -9.04 14.60 11.95
CA ARG A 346 -10.07 15.38 12.68
C ARG A 346 -10.36 14.88 14.10
N GLY A 347 -9.33 14.50 14.85
CA GLY A 347 -9.47 14.08 16.25
C GLY A 347 -9.89 12.63 16.47
N HIS A 348 -9.97 11.82 15.42
CA HIS A 348 -10.39 10.41 15.49
C HIS A 348 -9.50 9.53 14.63
N TRP A 349 -9.39 8.26 14.99
CA TRP A 349 -8.82 7.22 14.16
C TRP A 349 -9.90 6.63 13.27
N PHE A 350 -9.61 6.54 11.97
CA PHE A 350 -10.41 5.84 10.98
C PHE A 350 -9.66 4.58 10.56
N TYR A 351 -10.33 3.44 10.46
CA TYR A 351 -9.66 2.18 10.20
C TYR A 351 -10.53 1.12 9.52
N ILE A 352 -9.87 0.18 8.86
CA ILE A 352 -10.46 -1.08 8.41
C ILE A 352 -10.07 -2.13 9.45
N ASP A 353 -11.06 -2.83 10.00
CA ASP A 353 -10.84 -3.91 10.96
C ASP A 353 -10.08 -5.07 10.29
N ASP A 354 -9.07 -5.63 10.96
CA ASP A 354 -8.27 -6.71 10.36
C ASP A 354 -9.05 -8.02 10.21
N SER A 355 -10.15 -8.21 10.92
CA SER A 355 -11.04 -9.36 10.73
C SER A 355 -12.00 -9.19 9.54
N ASP A 356 -12.14 -7.98 8.99
CA ASP A 356 -13.05 -7.69 7.87
C ASP A 356 -12.40 -8.03 6.52
N LEU A 357 -12.53 -9.29 6.11
CA LEU A 357 -12.01 -9.81 4.84
C LEU A 357 -12.68 -9.18 3.62
N ASP A 358 -13.96 -8.81 3.71
CA ASP A 358 -14.68 -8.17 2.60
C ASP A 358 -14.16 -6.76 2.35
N SER A 359 -13.97 -5.98 3.42
CA SER A 359 -13.38 -4.64 3.32
C SER A 359 -11.92 -4.70 2.85
N LYS A 360 -11.11 -5.63 3.36
CA LYS A 360 -9.74 -5.84 2.86
C LYS A 360 -9.70 -6.20 1.38
N SER A 361 -10.59 -7.09 0.93
CA SER A 361 -10.69 -7.48 -0.48
C SER A 361 -11.08 -6.32 -1.37
N THR A 362 -12.06 -5.51 -0.96
CA THR A 362 -12.48 -4.32 -1.70
C THR A 362 -11.41 -3.23 -1.72
N PHE A 363 -10.69 -3.04 -0.60
CA PHE A 363 -9.59 -2.10 -0.52
C PHE A 363 -8.45 -2.50 -1.46
N SER A 364 -8.07 -3.78 -1.47
CA SER A 364 -7.08 -4.32 -2.40
C SER A 364 -7.51 -4.14 -3.86
N LEU A 365 -8.79 -4.38 -4.18
CA LEU A 365 -9.35 -4.14 -5.51
C LEU A 365 -9.25 -2.66 -5.92
N LEU A 366 -9.55 -1.72 -5.00
CA LEU A 366 -9.37 -0.28 -5.25
C LEU A 366 -7.91 0.06 -5.56
N SER A 367 -6.96 -0.47 -4.77
CA SER A 367 -5.51 -0.28 -5.00
C SER A 367 -5.06 -0.85 -6.35
N GLN A 368 -5.59 -2.00 -6.78
CA GLN A 368 -5.30 -2.59 -8.09
C GLN A 368 -5.87 -1.75 -9.24
N LEU A 369 -7.09 -1.26 -9.11
CA LEU A 369 -7.68 -0.33 -10.10
C LEU A 369 -6.85 0.95 -10.23
N PHE A 370 -6.34 1.48 -9.11
CA PHE A 370 -5.43 2.62 -9.11
C PHE A 370 -4.14 2.32 -9.88
N ALA A 371 -3.51 1.18 -9.61
CA ALA A 371 -2.27 0.77 -10.27
C ALA A 371 -2.46 0.55 -11.79
N LEU A 372 -3.58 -0.05 -12.20
CA LEU A 372 -3.87 -0.29 -13.63
C LEU A 372 -4.09 1.01 -14.41
N GLN A 373 -4.77 2.00 -13.82
CA GLN A 373 -4.94 3.31 -14.47
C GLN A 373 -3.60 4.06 -14.59
N ALA A 374 -2.66 3.85 -13.67
CA ALA A 374 -1.32 4.43 -13.76
C ALA A 374 -0.48 3.83 -14.90
N GLY A 375 -0.69 2.56 -15.26
CA GLY A 375 0.03 1.90 -16.36
C GLY A 375 -0.32 2.44 -17.76
N LYS A 376 -1.44 3.16 -17.91
CA LYS A 376 -1.87 3.74 -19.19
C LYS A 376 -1.17 5.05 -19.56
N THR A 377 -0.52 5.71 -18.58
CA THR A 377 0.24 6.95 -18.80
C THR A 377 1.65 6.66 -19.34
N LYS A 378 2.06 7.35 -20.42
CA LYS A 378 3.46 7.30 -20.91
C LYS A 378 4.40 7.84 -19.83
N SER A 379 5.21 6.96 -19.25
CA SER A 379 6.25 7.35 -18.28
C SER A 379 7.35 8.15 -18.98
N VAL A 380 7.47 9.44 -18.66
CA VAL A 380 8.69 10.20 -18.97
C VAL A 380 9.77 9.69 -18.03
N ALA A 381 10.70 8.89 -18.54
CA ALA A 381 11.84 8.43 -17.76
C ALA A 381 12.61 9.66 -17.22
N PRO A 382 13.00 9.68 -15.93
CA PRO A 382 13.79 10.79 -15.42
C PRO A 382 15.12 10.88 -16.19
N LEU A 383 15.39 12.05 -16.74
CA LEU A 383 16.70 12.39 -17.31
C LEU A 383 17.72 12.37 -16.17
N LEU A 384 18.48 11.28 -16.07
CA LEU A 384 19.58 11.14 -15.13
C LEU A 384 20.76 11.98 -15.62
N THR A 385 20.86 13.24 -15.19
CA THR A 385 22.11 14.00 -15.31
C THR A 385 23.01 13.60 -14.15
N LEU A 386 23.94 12.68 -14.42
CA LEU A 386 25.03 12.40 -13.49
C LEU A 386 25.87 13.67 -13.32
N PRO A 387 26.20 14.11 -12.10
CA PRO A 387 27.24 15.10 -11.92
C PRO A 387 28.57 14.48 -12.32
N VAL A 388 29.23 15.07 -13.33
CA VAL A 388 30.67 14.91 -13.54
C VAL A 388 31.37 15.59 -12.37
N GLY A 389 31.56 14.84 -11.29
CA GLY A 389 32.37 15.24 -10.15
C GLY A 389 33.84 15.12 -10.52
N GLY A 390 34.51 16.26 -10.56
CA GLY A 390 35.94 16.36 -10.77
C GLY A 390 36.76 15.70 -9.67
N GLY A 391 37.85 15.08 -10.12
CA GLY A 391 38.99 14.58 -9.38
C GLY A 391 40.11 14.36 -10.38
#